data_AF-A0A5E5BQA1-F1
#
_entry.id   AF-A0A5E5BQA1-F1
#
_cell.length_a   1.000
_cell.length_b   1.000
_cell.length_c   1.000
_cell.angle_alpha   90.00
_cell.angle_beta   90.00
_cell.angle_gamma   90.00
#
_symmetry.space_group_name_H-M   'P 1'
#
loop_
_entity.id
_entity.type
_entity.pdbx_description
1 polymer ?
#
loop_
_entity_poly.entity_id
_entity_poly.type
_entity_poly.pdbx_seq_one_letter_code
_entity_poly.pdbx_strand_id
1 'polypeptide(L)'
;MPTLRRLRAPRHTGTGLLAACLVALALATGSTSTAAAPGNAKPAAKAAAQSPPKPPPFEFAVLGNIPFGNTEVPAVRSVLANIGDTQAAFIVHAGNLKGVTESCRDELITQRLSLLASAPKPLIYVPGANDWADCQRATDGGYNPVERLDFLRDHAFDDDALLGPGPVGYAQFDLTRQSEMARFRQYHENVRWFYRGVVFVGLNLPGNNNNYRTAGGRNGEYEDRVIATRVWLQHAAVYAQQKDAIGMVIVAQADPEFEPVRSGGLSGIFSERSGRRGVDGYKDFRTQLQRLASRFKGPILLIDSGKTMRHTQPLRDAHGTPVKSFTQLSSYGSPTANRWVRVRIDPRTAQLFRFESVALPANSAAAPRTQRSGGVTPAAVVPPNPEPGRTSGTTAPAPGAMPHAAPYSALYPASGLASGASSVSPDPNQGVTPIGPARQPGATAHPAAHSH
;
A
#
# COMPACT_ATOMS: atom_id res chain seq x y z
N MET A 1 60.89 9.91 53.32
CA MET A 1 61.10 8.44 53.35
C MET A 1 59.84 7.76 52.80
N PRO A 2 60.00 6.65 52.07
CA PRO A 2 59.71 6.61 50.63
C PRO A 2 58.58 5.59 50.30
N THR A 3 58.17 5.20 49.09
CA THR A 3 58.81 5.04 47.77
C THR A 3 57.70 4.62 46.77
N LEU A 4 57.71 5.21 45.55
CA LEU A 4 57.69 4.56 44.21
C LEU A 4 56.60 3.48 43.91
N ARG A 5 55.98 3.38 42.72
CA ARG A 5 56.37 3.79 41.36
C ARG A 5 55.15 3.70 40.44
N ARG A 6 54.78 4.82 39.78
CA ARG A 6 54.08 4.82 38.48
C ARG A 6 55.15 4.83 37.38
N LEU A 7 54.93 4.09 36.30
CA LEU A 7 55.70 4.25 35.05
C LEU A 7 54.80 4.85 33.96
N ARG A 8 55.30 5.95 33.39
CA ARG A 8 54.90 6.67 32.16
C ARG A 8 55.35 5.87 30.92
N ALA A 9 54.57 5.81 29.83
CA ALA A 9 54.61 6.64 28.59
C ALA A 9 55.85 6.34 27.69
N PRO A 10 55.85 6.53 26.33
CA PRO A 10 55.27 7.69 25.64
C PRO A 10 54.67 7.48 24.22
N ARG A 11 54.03 8.56 23.75
CA ARG A 11 53.77 8.93 22.35
C ARG A 11 55.07 9.37 21.68
N HIS A 12 55.21 9.18 20.36
CA HIS A 12 55.89 10.07 19.40
C HIS A 12 55.67 9.51 17.98
N THR A 13 54.90 10.19 17.11
CA THR A 13 55.30 11.20 16.08
C THR A 13 56.09 10.65 14.89
N GLY A 14 55.61 10.95 13.68
CA GLY A 14 56.48 11.46 12.61
C GLY A 14 56.37 10.78 11.24
N THR A 15 56.20 11.63 10.21
CA THR A 15 56.44 11.42 8.76
C THR A 15 55.37 10.61 8.00
N GLY A 16 54.67 11.07 6.96
CA GLY A 16 54.87 12.21 6.04
C GLY A 16 55.71 11.80 4.83
N LEU A 17 55.08 11.45 3.70
CA LEU A 17 55.32 12.06 2.38
C LEU A 17 54.48 11.40 1.26
N LEU A 18 54.05 12.26 0.34
CA LEU A 18 53.46 11.96 -0.97
C LEU A 18 54.49 11.36 -1.95
N ALA A 19 54.03 10.52 -2.88
CA ALA A 19 54.64 10.32 -4.20
C ALA A 19 53.56 9.77 -5.16
N ALA A 20 52.95 10.60 -6.03
CA ALA A 20 53.46 11.09 -7.32
C ALA A 20 53.30 10.06 -8.47
N CYS A 21 52.39 10.39 -9.39
CA CYS A 21 52.28 9.81 -10.72
C CYS A 21 53.58 9.93 -11.49
N LEU A 22 54.01 8.88 -12.19
CA LEU A 22 54.84 9.01 -13.39
C LEU A 22 54.43 7.99 -14.45
N VAL A 23 54.08 8.56 -15.60
CA VAL A 23 53.93 7.95 -16.92
C VAL A 23 55.28 7.40 -17.37
N ALA A 24 55.32 6.17 -17.89
CA ALA A 24 56.46 5.65 -18.63
C ALA A 24 56.01 5.24 -20.04
N LEU A 25 56.45 6.06 -20.99
CA LEU A 25 56.39 5.87 -22.44
C LEU A 25 57.57 4.96 -22.83
N ALA A 26 57.33 3.88 -23.57
CA ALA A 26 58.40 3.11 -24.22
C ALA A 26 58.03 2.86 -25.69
N LEU A 27 58.69 3.61 -26.58
CA LEU A 27 58.81 3.28 -28.00
C LEU A 27 60.06 2.43 -28.21
N ALA A 28 59.97 1.36 -29.00
CA ALA A 28 60.62 1.26 -30.32
C ALA A 28 60.67 -0.20 -30.86
N THR A 29 60.06 -0.35 -32.03
CA THR A 29 60.49 -1.11 -33.23
C THR A 29 60.93 -2.59 -33.14
N GLY A 30 60.22 -3.42 -33.91
CA GLY A 30 60.66 -4.73 -34.36
C GLY A 30 59.66 -5.36 -35.32
N SER A 31 59.78 -5.05 -36.62
CA SER A 31 58.93 -5.56 -37.70
C SER A 31 59.32 -6.98 -38.10
N THR A 32 58.38 -7.93 -38.06
CA THR A 32 58.39 -9.12 -38.93
C THR A 32 56.98 -9.38 -39.44
N SER A 33 56.73 -8.95 -40.67
CA SER A 33 55.51 -9.27 -41.42
C SER A 33 55.63 -10.67 -42.01
N THR A 34 55.02 -11.66 -41.37
CA THR A 34 54.68 -12.92 -42.03
C THR A 34 53.35 -12.73 -42.75
N ALA A 35 53.40 -12.69 -44.09
CA ALA A 35 52.22 -12.67 -44.94
C ALA A 35 51.46 -14.00 -44.81
N ALA A 36 50.39 -13.99 -44.01
CA ALA A 36 49.37 -15.04 -44.04
C ALA A 36 48.34 -14.69 -45.12
N ALA A 37 48.04 -15.64 -45.99
CA ALA A 37 47.07 -15.54 -47.07
C ALA A 37 45.69 -15.06 -46.58
N PRO A 38 44.90 -14.35 -47.40
CA PRO A 38 43.55 -13.92 -47.04
C PRO A 38 42.64 -15.15 -47.04
N GLY A 39 42.57 -15.85 -45.91
CA GLY A 39 41.49 -16.80 -45.65
C GLY A 39 40.18 -16.02 -45.56
N ASN A 40 39.20 -16.44 -46.35
CA ASN A 40 37.80 -15.98 -46.28
C ASN A 40 37.21 -16.28 -44.88
N ALA A 41 37.55 -15.45 -43.89
CA ALA A 41 36.91 -15.48 -42.58
C ALA A 41 35.58 -14.75 -42.72
N LYS A 42 34.52 -15.53 -42.95
CA LYS A 42 33.12 -15.10 -42.85
C LYS A 42 32.97 -14.32 -41.54
N PRO A 43 32.45 -13.09 -41.52
CA PRO A 43 32.21 -12.38 -40.28
C PRO A 43 31.30 -13.24 -39.41
N ALA A 44 31.80 -13.64 -38.24
CA ALA A 44 31.02 -14.38 -37.27
C ALA A 44 29.75 -13.57 -36.99
N ALA A 45 28.60 -14.14 -37.36
CA ALA A 45 27.31 -13.54 -37.11
C ALA A 45 27.23 -13.28 -35.60
N LYS A 46 27.18 -11.99 -35.23
CA LYS A 46 26.94 -11.53 -33.87
C LYS A 46 25.62 -12.19 -33.45
N ALA A 47 25.69 -13.21 -32.60
CA ALA A 47 24.52 -13.91 -32.11
C ALA A 47 23.56 -12.85 -31.57
N ALA A 48 22.40 -12.71 -32.22
CA ALA A 48 21.37 -11.81 -31.75
C ALA A 48 21.06 -12.24 -30.32
N ALA A 49 21.35 -11.36 -29.35
CA ALA A 49 21.00 -11.58 -27.96
C ALA A 49 19.49 -11.88 -27.93
N GLN A 50 19.14 -13.13 -27.63
CA GLN A 50 17.75 -13.51 -27.51
C GLN A 50 17.16 -12.67 -26.39
N SER A 51 16.12 -11.90 -26.71
CA SER A 51 15.39 -11.14 -25.69
C SER A 51 15.01 -12.10 -24.55
N PRO A 52 15.18 -11.68 -23.28
CA PRO A 52 14.87 -12.55 -22.15
C PRO A 52 13.45 -13.12 -22.28
N PRO A 53 13.24 -14.40 -21.90
CA PRO A 53 11.95 -15.04 -22.04
C PRO A 53 10.88 -14.29 -21.25
N LYS A 54 9.72 -14.06 -21.86
CA LYS A 54 8.60 -13.38 -21.22
C LYS A 54 8.09 -14.17 -20.02
N PRO A 55 7.70 -13.51 -18.91
CA PRO A 55 7.10 -14.20 -17.76
C PRO A 55 5.84 -14.99 -18.13
N PRO A 56 5.52 -16.07 -17.40
CA PRO A 56 4.29 -16.82 -17.62
C PRO A 56 3.05 -15.96 -17.28
N PRO A 57 1.93 -16.12 -18.00
CA PRO A 57 0.69 -15.42 -17.68
C PRO A 57 0.17 -15.81 -16.30
N PHE A 58 -0.63 -14.94 -15.69
CA PHE A 58 -1.31 -15.24 -14.43
C PHE A 58 -2.62 -14.45 -14.31
N GLU A 59 -3.41 -14.77 -13.29
CA GLU A 59 -4.62 -14.03 -12.96
C GLU A 59 -4.70 -13.72 -11.46
N PHE A 60 -5.44 -12.66 -11.11
CA PHE A 60 -5.78 -12.31 -9.74
C PHE A 60 -7.23 -11.81 -9.68
N ALA A 61 -7.83 -11.88 -8.50
CA ALA A 61 -9.18 -11.43 -8.26
C ALA A 61 -9.21 -10.03 -7.66
N VAL A 62 -10.20 -9.23 -8.05
CA VAL A 62 -10.43 -7.88 -7.51
C VAL A 62 -11.82 -7.82 -6.89
N LEU A 63 -11.84 -7.37 -5.64
CA LEU A 63 -13.01 -7.07 -4.82
C LEU A 63 -12.92 -5.61 -4.34
N GLY A 64 -14.05 -5.05 -3.91
CA GLY A 64 -14.12 -3.70 -3.35
C GLY A 64 -15.53 -3.36 -2.92
N ASN A 65 -15.71 -2.42 -1.99
CA ASN A 65 -17.02 -1.97 -1.51
C ASN A 65 -17.95 -3.11 -1.01
N ILE A 66 -17.39 -4.22 -0.53
CA ILE A 66 -18.13 -5.37 -0.01
C ILE A 66 -17.41 -5.97 1.21
N PRO A 67 -18.12 -6.50 2.21
CA PRO A 67 -19.58 -6.44 2.35
C PRO A 67 -20.04 -5.02 2.71
N PHE A 68 -21.19 -4.64 2.19
CA PHE A 68 -21.92 -3.43 2.57
C PHE A 68 -23.09 -3.83 3.48
N GLY A 69 -22.78 -4.08 4.75
CA GLY A 69 -23.75 -4.64 5.70
C GLY A 69 -23.59 -6.14 5.95
N ASN A 70 -24.11 -6.58 7.10
CA ASN A 70 -24.10 -7.99 7.49
C ASN A 70 -24.85 -8.92 6.51
N THR A 71 -25.82 -8.40 5.77
CA THR A 71 -26.60 -9.17 4.79
C THR A 71 -25.76 -9.65 3.62
N GLU A 72 -24.66 -8.96 3.27
CA GLU A 72 -23.77 -9.34 2.18
C GLU A 72 -22.67 -10.32 2.62
N VAL A 73 -22.43 -10.50 3.92
CA VAL A 73 -21.37 -11.37 4.44
C VAL A 73 -21.42 -12.81 3.89
N PRO A 74 -22.59 -13.49 3.82
CA PRO A 74 -22.66 -14.81 3.22
C PRO A 74 -22.25 -14.82 1.74
N ALA A 75 -22.66 -13.81 0.97
CA ALA A 75 -22.29 -13.69 -0.44
C ALA A 75 -20.77 -13.49 -0.60
N VAL A 76 -20.16 -12.65 0.24
CA VAL A 76 -18.71 -12.45 0.24
C VAL A 76 -17.97 -13.75 0.58
N ARG A 77 -18.43 -14.54 1.56
CA ARG A 77 -17.85 -15.87 1.84
C ARG A 77 -17.91 -16.79 0.62
N SER A 78 -19.05 -16.85 -0.07
CA SER A 78 -19.20 -17.66 -1.28
C SER A 78 -18.29 -17.16 -2.41
N VAL A 79 -18.11 -15.85 -2.57
CA VAL A 79 -17.16 -15.26 -3.54
C VAL A 79 -15.72 -15.66 -3.20
N LEU A 80 -15.30 -15.52 -1.95
CA LEU A 80 -13.95 -15.94 -1.51
C LEU A 80 -13.71 -17.43 -1.76
N ALA A 81 -14.69 -18.29 -1.43
CA ALA A 81 -14.62 -19.72 -1.71
C ALA A 81 -14.51 -20.01 -3.22
N ASN A 82 -15.34 -19.37 -4.04
CA ASN A 82 -15.30 -19.52 -5.49
C ASN A 82 -13.93 -19.10 -6.07
N ILE A 83 -13.34 -18.01 -5.59
CA ILE A 83 -11.99 -17.59 -6.01
C ILE A 83 -10.95 -18.66 -5.64
N GLY A 84 -11.12 -19.34 -4.49
CA GLY A 84 -10.31 -20.48 -4.06
C GLY A 84 -10.17 -21.58 -5.09
N ASP A 85 -11.25 -21.85 -5.82
CA ASP A 85 -11.33 -22.89 -6.85
C ASP A 85 -10.77 -22.45 -8.22
N THR A 86 -10.32 -21.19 -8.34
CA THR A 86 -9.73 -20.65 -9.57
C THR A 86 -8.21 -20.68 -9.59
N GLN A 87 -7.62 -20.30 -10.73
CA GLN A 87 -6.18 -20.12 -10.92
C GLN A 87 -5.69 -18.75 -10.44
N ALA A 88 -6.53 -17.96 -9.77
CA ALA A 88 -6.12 -16.69 -9.17
C ALA A 88 -4.96 -16.90 -8.19
N ALA A 89 -3.87 -16.16 -8.42
CA ALA A 89 -2.68 -16.21 -7.59
C ALA A 89 -2.90 -15.54 -6.22
N PHE A 90 -3.71 -14.49 -6.20
CA PHE A 90 -4.06 -13.71 -5.01
C PHE A 90 -5.36 -12.93 -5.25
N ILE A 91 -5.85 -12.31 -4.17
CA ILE A 91 -7.01 -11.42 -4.15
C ILE A 91 -6.54 -10.02 -3.77
N VAL A 92 -7.14 -9.00 -4.38
CA VAL A 92 -7.00 -7.61 -3.98
C VAL A 92 -8.37 -7.10 -3.55
N HIS A 93 -8.45 -6.51 -2.35
CA HIS A 93 -9.64 -5.82 -1.87
C HIS A 93 -9.38 -4.30 -1.85
N ALA A 94 -10.00 -3.57 -2.78
CA ALA A 94 -9.80 -2.14 -3.00
C ALA A 94 -10.54 -1.23 -1.99
N GLY A 95 -10.61 -1.64 -0.72
CA GLY A 95 -11.19 -0.84 0.37
C GLY A 95 -12.70 -0.92 0.54
N ASN A 96 -13.18 -0.31 1.62
CA ASN A 96 -14.56 -0.32 2.11
C ASN A 96 -15.03 -1.73 2.50
N LEU A 97 -14.57 -2.21 3.65
CA LEU A 97 -14.97 -3.48 4.27
C LEU A 97 -16.30 -3.40 5.04
N LYS A 98 -16.90 -2.21 5.11
CA LYS A 98 -18.22 -1.95 5.70
C LYS A 98 -19.03 -0.93 4.90
N GLY A 99 -20.32 -0.89 5.18
CA GLY A 99 -21.25 0.14 4.67
C GLY A 99 -21.09 1.51 5.34
N VAL A 100 -21.69 2.53 4.71
CA VAL A 100 -21.65 3.93 5.16
C VAL A 100 -22.53 4.24 6.38
N THR A 101 -23.33 3.26 6.84
CA THR A 101 -24.21 3.38 8.02
C THR A 101 -23.86 2.36 9.10
N GLU A 102 -22.79 1.60 8.90
CA GLU A 102 -22.30 0.65 9.87
C GLU A 102 -21.30 1.34 10.82
N SER A 103 -21.41 1.04 12.12
CA SER A 103 -20.52 1.58 13.14
C SER A 103 -19.05 1.20 12.90
N CYS A 104 -18.12 2.13 13.14
CA CYS A 104 -16.68 1.86 13.10
C CYS A 104 -16.10 1.24 14.38
N ARG A 105 -16.94 0.63 15.24
CA ARG A 105 -16.48 -0.04 16.46
C ARG A 105 -15.52 -1.20 16.15
N ASP A 106 -14.60 -1.44 17.08
CA ASP A 106 -13.51 -2.43 16.97
C ASP A 106 -14.04 -3.81 16.58
N GLU A 107 -15.15 -4.26 17.17
CA GLU A 107 -15.69 -5.60 16.93
C GLU A 107 -16.16 -5.79 15.48
N LEU A 108 -16.75 -4.76 14.87
CA LEU A 108 -17.20 -4.86 13.48
C LEU A 108 -16.01 -4.91 12.54
N ILE A 109 -15.05 -3.99 12.70
CA ILE A 109 -13.86 -3.94 11.86
C ILE A 109 -13.10 -5.26 11.96
N THR A 110 -12.88 -5.77 13.18
CA THR A 110 -12.21 -7.06 13.42
C THR A 110 -12.96 -8.24 12.78
N GLN A 111 -14.29 -8.28 12.85
CA GLN A 111 -15.08 -9.30 12.14
C GLN A 111 -14.92 -9.22 10.62
N ARG A 112 -14.84 -8.02 10.05
CA ARG A 112 -14.66 -7.82 8.60
C ARG A 112 -13.27 -8.19 8.14
N LEU A 113 -12.23 -7.85 8.91
CA LEU A 113 -10.87 -8.31 8.67
C LEU A 113 -10.78 -9.84 8.77
N SER A 114 -11.42 -10.46 9.76
CA SER A 114 -11.49 -11.91 9.90
C SER A 114 -12.20 -12.59 8.72
N LEU A 115 -13.25 -11.96 8.17
CA LEU A 115 -13.91 -12.44 6.97
C LEU A 115 -12.95 -12.44 5.77
N LEU A 116 -12.22 -11.34 5.54
CA LEU A 116 -11.23 -11.27 4.46
C LEU A 116 -10.06 -12.26 4.71
N ALA A 117 -9.64 -12.43 5.97
CA ALA A 117 -8.60 -13.39 6.36
C ALA A 117 -9.04 -14.86 6.22
N SER A 118 -10.33 -15.13 6.05
CA SER A 118 -10.83 -16.48 5.71
C SER A 118 -10.66 -16.84 4.24
N ALA A 119 -10.14 -15.92 3.41
CA ALA A 119 -9.90 -16.16 2.00
C ALA A 119 -8.99 -17.39 1.79
N PRO A 120 -9.30 -18.29 0.84
CA PRO A 120 -8.48 -19.46 0.55
C PRO A 120 -7.20 -19.15 -0.26
N LYS A 121 -7.03 -17.90 -0.71
CA LYS A 121 -5.86 -17.38 -1.43
C LYS A 121 -5.29 -16.20 -0.65
N PRO A 122 -4.00 -15.86 -0.84
CA PRO A 122 -3.44 -14.63 -0.27
C PRO A 122 -4.25 -13.41 -0.68
N LEU A 123 -4.60 -12.55 0.28
CA LEU A 123 -5.42 -11.36 0.07
C LEU A 123 -4.67 -10.11 0.53
N ILE A 124 -4.58 -9.14 -0.39
CA ILE A 124 -4.05 -7.80 -0.13
C ILE A 124 -5.23 -6.85 0.01
N TYR A 125 -5.32 -6.18 1.15
CA TYR A 125 -6.33 -5.16 1.44
C TYR A 125 -5.69 -3.78 1.43
N VAL A 126 -6.37 -2.80 0.84
CA VAL A 126 -6.07 -1.36 1.00
C VAL A 126 -7.27 -0.68 1.64
N PRO A 127 -7.08 0.29 2.55
CA PRO A 127 -8.19 0.90 3.26
C PRO A 127 -8.99 1.87 2.39
N GLY A 128 -10.29 1.94 2.65
CA GLY A 128 -11.24 2.86 2.03
C GLY A 128 -11.78 3.92 2.99
N ALA A 129 -12.58 4.85 2.45
CA ALA A 129 -13.18 5.92 3.25
C ALA A 129 -14.09 5.41 4.38
N ASN A 130 -14.88 4.36 4.12
CA ASN A 130 -15.80 3.80 5.10
C ASN A 130 -15.05 3.12 6.26
N ASP A 131 -13.78 2.77 6.06
CA ASP A 131 -13.04 1.95 7.02
C ASP A 131 -12.47 2.80 8.16
N TRP A 132 -12.23 4.09 7.91
CA TRP A 132 -11.67 5.02 8.91
C TRP A 132 -12.09 6.49 8.69
N ALA A 133 -12.02 7.01 7.46
CA ALA A 133 -12.15 8.44 7.17
C ALA A 133 -13.56 8.99 7.45
N ASP A 134 -14.58 8.17 7.20
CA ASP A 134 -15.99 8.51 7.38
C ASP A 134 -16.50 8.25 8.80
N CYS A 135 -15.71 7.63 9.68
CA CYS A 135 -16.13 7.21 11.01
C CYS A 135 -16.55 8.35 11.95
N GLN A 136 -16.19 9.59 11.63
CA GLN A 136 -16.64 10.81 12.32
C GLN A 136 -18.14 11.09 12.15
N ARG A 137 -18.81 10.47 11.17
CA ARG A 137 -20.25 10.63 10.98
C ARG A 137 -20.99 10.02 12.17
N ALA A 138 -22.08 10.66 12.60
CA ALA A 138 -22.90 10.16 13.71
C ALA A 138 -23.46 8.74 13.42
N THR A 139 -23.81 8.45 12.17
CA THR A 139 -24.26 7.13 11.71
C THR A 139 -23.22 6.03 11.87
N ASP A 140 -21.95 6.40 11.88
CA ASP A 140 -20.79 5.50 11.94
C ASP A 140 -20.23 5.41 13.37
N GLY A 141 -20.87 6.11 14.32
CA GLY A 141 -20.52 6.13 15.74
C GLY A 141 -19.72 7.35 16.21
N GLY A 142 -19.40 8.30 15.32
CA GLY A 142 -18.76 9.57 15.70
C GLY A 142 -17.30 9.42 16.18
N TYR A 143 -16.59 8.40 15.71
CA TYR A 143 -15.20 8.14 16.08
C TYR A 143 -14.24 9.16 15.47
N ASN A 144 -13.07 9.33 16.08
CA ASN A 144 -11.98 10.10 15.48
C ASN A 144 -11.36 9.30 14.31
N PRO A 145 -11.36 9.82 13.06
CA PRO A 145 -10.85 9.07 11.92
C PRO A 145 -9.36 8.70 12.00
N VAL A 146 -8.51 9.55 12.59
CA VAL A 146 -7.07 9.24 12.72
C VAL A 146 -6.86 8.07 13.66
N GLU A 147 -7.60 8.06 14.76
CA GLU A 147 -7.60 6.96 15.72
C GLU A 147 -8.09 5.64 15.09
N ARG A 148 -9.15 5.69 14.27
CA ARG A 148 -9.64 4.54 13.51
C ARG A 148 -8.63 4.07 12.45
N LEU A 149 -7.88 4.98 11.84
CA LEU A 149 -6.82 4.62 10.90
C LEU A 149 -5.68 3.90 11.62
N ASP A 150 -5.30 4.33 12.82
CA ASP A 150 -4.29 3.63 13.61
C ASP A 150 -4.77 2.25 14.06
N PHE A 151 -6.04 2.13 14.48
CA PHE A 151 -6.63 0.81 14.75
C PHE A 151 -6.47 -0.14 13.54
N LEU A 152 -6.72 0.34 12.32
CA LEU A 152 -6.50 -0.46 11.11
C LEU A 152 -5.01 -0.80 10.89
N ARG A 153 -4.09 0.12 11.19
CA ARG A 153 -2.64 -0.12 11.09
C ARG A 153 -2.20 -1.29 11.96
N ASP A 154 -2.65 -1.32 13.20
CA ASP A 154 -2.28 -2.38 14.14
C ASP A 154 -2.98 -3.72 13.87
N HIS A 155 -4.15 -3.74 13.21
CA HIS A 155 -4.93 -4.98 13.06
C HIS A 155 -4.94 -5.55 11.64
N ALA A 156 -4.63 -4.75 10.61
CA ALA A 156 -4.68 -5.17 9.22
C ALA A 156 -3.33 -5.06 8.49
N PHE A 157 -2.36 -4.32 9.05
CA PHE A 157 -1.18 -3.88 8.31
C PHE A 157 0.15 -4.17 9.02
N ASP A 158 0.28 -5.31 9.69
CA ASP A 158 1.58 -5.78 10.17
C ASP A 158 2.59 -5.96 9.03
N ASP A 159 3.88 -5.79 9.35
CA ASP A 159 4.96 -5.60 8.38
C ASP A 159 5.07 -6.73 7.33
N ASP A 160 4.64 -7.96 7.65
CA ASP A 160 4.59 -9.11 6.73
C ASP A 160 3.18 -9.71 6.50
N ALA A 161 2.13 -9.12 7.06
CA ALA A 161 0.80 -9.73 7.06
C ALA A 161 0.08 -9.56 5.70
N LEU A 162 -0.15 -10.68 5.04
CA LEU A 162 -1.27 -10.85 4.11
C LEU A 162 -2.49 -11.34 4.90
N LEU A 163 -3.68 -10.93 4.50
CA LEU A 163 -4.90 -11.58 4.98
C LEU A 163 -5.05 -12.93 4.24
N GLY A 164 -5.49 -13.99 4.92
CA GLY A 164 -5.59 -15.33 4.33
C GLY A 164 -4.35 -16.19 4.58
N PRO A 165 -4.23 -17.37 3.94
CA PRO A 165 -2.99 -18.12 4.00
C PRO A 165 -1.88 -17.24 3.41
N GLY A 166 -0.81 -17.01 4.19
CA GLY A 166 0.45 -16.51 3.63
C GLY A 166 0.88 -17.37 2.43
N PRO A 167 1.78 -16.91 1.55
CA PRO A 167 2.05 -17.59 0.29
C PRO A 167 2.55 -19.03 0.54
N VAL A 168 1.66 -20.01 0.39
CA VAL A 168 2.00 -21.42 0.54
C VAL A 168 2.65 -21.90 -0.75
N GLY A 169 3.92 -22.31 -0.68
CA GLY A 169 4.61 -23.05 -1.75
C GLY A 169 5.01 -22.26 -2.99
N TYR A 170 4.89 -20.93 -3.00
CA TYR A 170 5.43 -20.05 -4.04
C TYR A 170 6.29 -18.98 -3.37
N ALA A 171 7.37 -18.56 -4.05
CA ALA A 171 8.29 -17.52 -3.58
C ALA A 171 7.52 -16.40 -2.89
N GLN A 172 7.97 -16.03 -1.68
CA GLN A 172 7.39 -14.94 -0.89
C GLN A 172 7.04 -13.80 -1.83
N PHE A 173 5.79 -13.30 -1.78
CA PHE A 173 5.48 -12.02 -2.39
C PHE A 173 6.53 -11.06 -1.83
N ASP A 174 7.40 -10.51 -2.69
CA ASP A 174 8.40 -9.49 -2.31
C ASP A 174 7.63 -8.22 -1.95
N LEU A 175 6.91 -8.29 -0.83
CA LEU A 175 5.99 -7.31 -0.32
C LEU A 175 6.79 -6.39 0.58
N THR A 176 6.76 -5.12 0.24
CA THR A 176 7.39 -4.05 0.99
C THR A 176 6.29 -3.08 1.41
N ARG A 177 6.27 -2.69 2.68
CA ARG A 177 5.39 -1.60 3.14
C ARG A 177 6.13 -0.28 3.15
N GLN A 178 5.38 0.82 3.07
CA GLN A 178 5.99 2.14 3.18
C GLN A 178 6.58 2.38 4.58
N SER A 179 6.07 1.70 5.61
CA SER A 179 6.59 1.72 6.99
C SER A 179 8.07 1.34 7.10
N GLU A 180 8.61 0.55 6.18
CA GLU A 180 10.05 0.21 6.15
C GLU A 180 10.94 1.42 5.82
N MET A 181 10.38 2.44 5.17
CA MET A 181 11.10 3.70 4.93
C MET A 181 11.14 4.49 6.23
N ALA A 182 12.34 4.77 6.76
CA ALA A 182 12.51 5.43 8.06
C ALA A 182 11.74 6.76 8.23
N ARG A 183 11.52 7.51 7.14
CA ARG A 183 10.74 8.76 7.14
C ARG A 183 9.22 8.54 7.20
N PHE A 184 8.74 7.36 6.84
CA PHE A 184 7.33 7.04 6.65
C PHE A 184 6.89 5.83 7.49
N ARG A 185 7.54 5.58 8.64
CA ARG A 185 7.25 4.44 9.52
C ARG A 185 5.79 4.30 9.88
N GLN A 186 5.07 5.41 10.05
CA GLN A 186 3.64 5.41 10.39
C GLN A 186 2.69 4.95 9.26
N TYR A 187 3.17 4.78 8.01
CA TYR A 187 2.31 4.46 6.85
C TYR A 187 2.36 2.96 6.51
N HIS A 188 1.89 2.13 7.43
CA HIS A 188 1.84 0.66 7.27
C HIS A 188 0.87 0.23 6.16
N GLU A 189 -0.17 1.02 5.91
CA GLU A 189 -1.25 0.69 4.99
C GLU A 189 -0.87 0.79 3.50
N ASN A 190 0.23 1.48 3.18
CA ASN A 190 0.76 1.57 1.82
C ASN A 190 1.72 0.40 1.56
N VAL A 191 1.50 -0.30 0.44
CA VAL A 191 2.18 -1.57 0.14
C VAL A 191 2.63 -1.64 -1.31
N ARG A 192 3.66 -2.41 -1.60
CA ARG A 192 4.17 -2.67 -2.95
C ARG A 192 4.67 -4.09 -3.02
N TRP A 193 4.42 -4.78 -4.12
CA TRP A 193 5.04 -6.08 -4.37
C TRP A 193 5.32 -6.31 -5.84
N PHE A 194 6.19 -7.27 -6.13
CA PHE A 194 6.51 -7.69 -7.50
C PHE A 194 6.04 -9.12 -7.74
N TYR A 195 5.30 -9.32 -8.83
CA TYR A 195 4.84 -10.66 -9.21
C TYR A 195 4.83 -10.84 -10.73
N ARG A 196 5.59 -11.84 -11.20
CA ARG A 196 5.68 -12.25 -12.61
C ARG A 196 5.86 -11.07 -13.60
N GLY A 197 6.78 -10.16 -13.28
CA GLY A 197 7.11 -9.03 -14.15
C GLY A 197 6.29 -7.76 -13.90
N VAL A 198 5.28 -7.79 -13.04
CA VAL A 198 4.40 -6.65 -12.76
C VAL A 198 4.64 -6.12 -11.36
N VAL A 199 4.77 -4.80 -11.23
CA VAL A 199 4.81 -4.11 -9.94
C VAL A 199 3.39 -3.74 -9.53
N PHE A 200 3.02 -4.09 -8.31
CA PHE A 200 1.74 -3.73 -7.72
C PHE A 200 1.99 -2.71 -6.59
N VAL A 201 1.08 -1.76 -6.44
CA VAL A 201 1.15 -0.69 -5.43
C VAL A 201 -0.22 -0.51 -4.83
N GLY A 202 -0.36 -0.73 -3.52
CA GLY A 202 -1.56 -0.40 -2.75
C GLY A 202 -1.42 0.92 -2.04
N LEU A 203 -2.48 1.74 -2.05
CA LEU A 203 -2.51 3.09 -1.49
C LEU A 203 -3.72 3.31 -0.59
N ASN A 204 -3.50 3.94 0.56
CA ASN A 204 -4.56 4.60 1.32
C ASN A 204 -4.94 5.92 0.66
N LEU A 205 -5.88 5.81 -0.26
CA LEU A 205 -6.50 6.94 -0.96
C LEU A 205 -8.03 6.79 -0.83
N PRO A 206 -8.63 7.33 0.25
CA PRO A 206 -10.05 7.18 0.53
C PRO A 206 -10.91 8.02 -0.44
N GLY A 207 -12.08 7.48 -0.80
CA GLY A 207 -13.02 8.01 -1.78
C GLY A 207 -13.79 9.27 -1.34
N ASN A 208 -13.66 9.70 -0.09
CA ASN A 208 -14.34 10.88 0.46
C ASN A 208 -13.55 12.18 0.22
N ASN A 209 -13.17 12.43 -1.04
CA ASN A 209 -12.26 13.52 -1.43
C ASN A 209 -10.90 13.43 -0.73
N ASN A 210 -10.36 12.22 -0.64
CA ASN A 210 -9.07 11.94 0.00
C ASN A 210 -9.03 12.36 1.48
N ASN A 211 -10.16 12.39 2.19
CA ASN A 211 -10.32 12.95 3.54
C ASN A 211 -9.92 14.44 3.68
N TYR A 212 -9.96 15.22 2.59
CA TYR A 212 -9.73 16.66 2.68
C TYR A 212 -10.83 17.35 3.48
N ARG A 213 -10.47 18.15 4.50
CA ARG A 213 -11.42 18.92 5.30
C ARG A 213 -11.34 20.41 4.99
N THR A 214 -12.50 21.04 4.81
CA THR A 214 -12.63 22.49 4.58
C THR A 214 -12.70 23.30 5.88
N ALA A 215 -12.42 22.70 7.03
CA ALA A 215 -12.43 23.39 8.32
C ALA A 215 -11.27 24.39 8.43
N GLY A 216 -11.45 25.45 9.22
CA GLY A 216 -10.38 26.40 9.51
C GLY A 216 -9.27 25.73 10.33
N GLY A 217 -8.09 25.57 9.75
CA GLY A 217 -6.94 24.92 10.39
C GLY A 217 -6.09 24.11 9.41
N ARG A 218 -5.01 23.50 9.92
CA ARG A 218 -4.14 22.61 9.14
C ARG A 218 -4.84 21.27 8.88
N ASN A 219 -4.78 20.78 7.65
CA ASN A 219 -5.23 19.45 7.29
C ASN A 219 -4.10 18.42 7.49
N GLY A 220 -3.58 18.31 8.73
CA GLY A 220 -2.33 17.60 9.01
C GLY A 220 -2.27 16.18 8.44
N GLU A 221 -3.28 15.35 8.73
CA GLU A 221 -3.37 13.98 8.20
C GLU A 221 -3.33 13.94 6.66
N TYR A 222 -4.20 14.71 6.00
CA TYR A 222 -4.27 14.76 4.53
C TYR A 222 -2.97 15.27 3.91
N GLU A 223 -2.42 16.38 4.41
CA GLU A 223 -1.21 17.02 3.89
C GLU A 223 -0.01 16.07 3.97
N ASP A 224 0.16 15.41 5.11
CA ASP A 224 1.28 14.51 5.36
C ASP A 224 1.10 13.20 4.55
N ARG A 225 -0.12 12.65 4.48
CA ARG A 225 -0.39 11.46 3.67
C ARG A 225 -0.25 11.71 2.17
N VAL A 226 -0.60 12.90 1.67
CA VAL A 226 -0.35 13.27 0.26
C VAL A 226 1.15 13.24 -0.06
N ILE A 227 2.00 13.72 0.86
CA ILE A 227 3.46 13.63 0.71
C ILE A 227 3.92 12.16 0.74
N ALA A 228 3.41 11.36 1.67
CA ALA A 228 3.75 9.94 1.77
C ALA A 228 3.38 9.18 0.49
N THR A 229 2.14 9.32 0.01
CA THR A 229 1.67 8.71 -1.24
C THR A 229 2.50 9.14 -2.45
N ARG A 230 2.88 10.42 -2.50
CA ARG A 230 3.76 10.95 -3.56
C ARG A 230 5.10 10.24 -3.61
N VAL A 231 5.77 10.15 -2.48
CA VAL A 231 7.09 9.52 -2.39
C VAL A 231 6.98 8.03 -2.67
N TRP A 232 5.91 7.38 -2.21
CA TRP A 232 5.67 5.96 -2.47
C TRP A 232 5.51 5.66 -3.96
N LEU A 233 4.69 6.42 -4.67
CA LEU A 233 4.53 6.27 -6.12
C LEU A 233 5.82 6.56 -6.90
N GLN A 234 6.60 7.55 -6.48
CA GLN A 234 7.91 7.81 -7.08
C GLN A 234 8.88 6.63 -6.89
N HIS A 235 8.91 6.06 -5.69
CA HIS A 235 9.74 4.90 -5.37
C HIS A 235 9.28 3.65 -6.14
N ALA A 236 7.98 3.45 -6.30
CA ALA A 236 7.43 2.38 -7.12
C ALA A 236 7.82 2.53 -8.60
N ALA A 237 7.84 3.75 -9.14
CA ALA A 237 8.28 4.01 -10.52
C ALA A 237 9.76 3.63 -10.73
N VAL A 238 10.63 4.03 -9.81
CA VAL A 238 12.06 3.69 -9.86
C VAL A 238 12.27 2.18 -9.72
N TYR A 239 11.58 1.54 -8.77
CA TYR A 239 11.65 0.10 -8.57
C TYR A 239 11.15 -0.68 -9.81
N ALA A 240 10.08 -0.21 -10.46
CA ALA A 240 9.58 -0.81 -11.70
C ALA A 240 10.58 -0.69 -12.85
N GLN A 241 11.31 0.42 -12.94
CA GLN A 241 12.40 0.57 -13.91
C GLN A 241 13.57 -0.37 -13.60
N GLN A 242 13.98 -0.48 -12.33
CA GLN A 242 15.07 -1.37 -11.90
C GLN A 242 14.76 -2.85 -12.11
N LYS A 243 13.50 -3.25 -12.02
CA LYS A 243 13.04 -4.63 -12.23
C LYS A 243 12.67 -4.92 -13.69
N ASP A 244 12.86 -3.97 -14.60
CA ASP A 244 12.40 -4.05 -16.00
C ASP A 244 10.93 -4.50 -16.10
N ALA A 245 10.08 -3.91 -15.25
CA ALA A 245 8.70 -4.33 -15.10
C ALA A 245 7.92 -4.13 -16.40
N ILE A 246 7.18 -5.16 -16.81
CA ILE A 246 6.37 -5.14 -18.03
C ILE A 246 5.08 -4.34 -17.87
N GLY A 247 4.68 -4.03 -16.64
CA GLY A 247 3.50 -3.24 -16.30
C GLY A 247 3.45 -2.87 -14.82
N MET A 248 2.53 -1.97 -14.48
CA MET A 248 2.27 -1.54 -13.10
C MET A 248 0.78 -1.56 -12.79
N VAL A 249 0.41 -2.01 -11.59
CA VAL A 249 -0.96 -1.97 -11.07
C VAL A 249 -0.97 -1.10 -9.81
N ILE A 250 -1.85 -0.13 -9.74
CA ILE A 250 -2.09 0.75 -8.59
C ILE A 250 -3.47 0.41 -8.07
N VAL A 251 -3.61 0.21 -6.77
CA VAL A 251 -4.86 -0.11 -6.10
C VAL A 251 -5.14 0.97 -5.07
N ALA A 252 -6.32 1.57 -5.16
CA ALA A 252 -6.82 2.59 -4.26
C ALA A 252 -8.33 2.43 -4.13
N GLN A 253 -8.94 2.92 -3.06
CA GLN A 253 -10.41 2.88 -2.99
C GLN A 253 -11.06 3.95 -3.87
N ALA A 254 -10.48 5.15 -3.92
CA ALA A 254 -11.05 6.30 -4.61
C ALA A 254 -11.05 6.16 -6.14
N ASP A 255 -12.14 6.61 -6.78
CA ASP A 255 -12.10 7.14 -8.15
C ASP A 255 -11.50 8.57 -8.10
N PRO A 256 -10.32 8.81 -8.70
CA PRO A 256 -9.67 10.11 -8.69
C PRO A 256 -10.37 11.17 -9.53
N GLU A 257 -11.50 10.86 -10.17
CA GLU A 257 -12.39 11.90 -10.69
C GLU A 257 -11.68 12.70 -11.82
N PHE A 258 -11.16 12.00 -12.83
CA PHE A 258 -10.26 12.53 -13.87
C PHE A 258 -10.82 13.68 -14.72
N GLU A 259 -12.14 13.78 -14.84
CA GLU A 259 -12.77 14.87 -15.57
C GLU A 259 -12.57 16.20 -14.83
N PRO A 260 -12.35 17.33 -15.52
CA PRO A 260 -12.28 18.64 -14.87
C PRO A 260 -13.62 18.97 -14.19
N VAL A 261 -13.59 19.73 -13.08
CA VAL A 261 -14.80 20.34 -12.52
C VAL A 261 -15.35 21.30 -13.58
N ARG A 262 -16.36 20.88 -14.35
CA ARG A 262 -17.03 21.79 -15.30
C ARG A 262 -17.87 22.78 -14.50
N SER A 263 -17.25 23.90 -14.16
CA SER A 263 -17.95 25.10 -13.68
C SER A 263 -18.66 25.75 -14.87
N GLY A 264 -19.86 25.29 -15.22
CA GLY A 264 -20.72 25.99 -16.19
C GLY A 264 -21.49 25.05 -17.11
N GLY A 265 -22.68 24.66 -16.68
CA GLY A 265 -23.67 23.95 -17.51
C GLY A 265 -24.68 23.18 -16.66
N LEU A 266 -25.87 22.94 -17.21
CA LEU A 266 -26.95 22.18 -16.55
C LEU A 266 -26.50 20.75 -16.14
N SER A 267 -25.51 20.16 -16.83
CA SER A 267 -24.90 18.87 -16.45
C SER A 267 -24.01 18.94 -15.20
N GLY A 268 -23.55 20.13 -14.80
CA GLY A 268 -22.84 20.32 -13.54
C GLY A 268 -23.75 20.05 -12.35
N ILE A 269 -24.99 20.57 -12.41
CA ILE A 269 -26.00 20.56 -11.33
C ILE A 269 -26.37 19.13 -10.89
N PHE A 270 -26.35 18.15 -11.81
CA PHE A 270 -26.66 16.74 -11.51
C PHE A 270 -25.43 15.87 -11.25
N SER A 271 -24.21 16.43 -11.33
CA SER A 271 -23.02 15.71 -10.87
C SER A 271 -22.99 15.72 -9.34
N GLU A 272 -22.69 14.58 -8.70
CA GLU A 272 -22.44 14.50 -7.25
C GLU A 272 -21.31 15.47 -6.79
N ARG A 273 -20.52 15.95 -7.76
CA ARG A 273 -19.50 16.99 -7.61
C ARG A 273 -20.06 18.41 -7.44
N SER A 274 -21.26 18.73 -7.94
CA SER A 274 -21.84 20.09 -7.85
C SER A 274 -22.16 20.53 -6.42
N GLY A 275 -22.28 19.58 -5.49
CA GLY A 275 -22.40 19.87 -4.05
C GLY A 275 -21.08 20.26 -3.38
N ARG A 276 -19.94 20.03 -4.02
CA ARG A 276 -18.60 20.31 -3.50
C ARG A 276 -18.02 21.57 -4.17
N ARG A 277 -18.50 22.76 -3.75
CA ARG A 277 -17.70 23.99 -3.87
C ARG A 277 -16.52 23.84 -2.91
N GLY A 278 -15.47 23.13 -3.33
CA GLY A 278 -14.40 22.71 -2.42
C GLY A 278 -13.09 22.44 -3.14
N VAL A 279 -12.01 22.40 -2.35
CA VAL A 279 -10.67 22.07 -2.82
C VAL A 279 -10.62 20.62 -3.27
N ASP A 280 -9.96 20.40 -4.40
CA ASP A 280 -9.81 19.10 -5.05
C ASP A 280 -8.72 18.27 -4.36
N GLY A 281 -9.14 17.32 -3.51
CA GLY A 281 -8.25 16.49 -2.70
C GLY A 281 -7.42 15.49 -3.52
N TYR A 282 -7.79 15.24 -4.78
CA TYR A 282 -7.14 14.29 -5.68
C TYR A 282 -6.21 14.95 -6.70
N LYS A 283 -6.17 16.29 -6.75
CA LYS A 283 -5.35 17.05 -7.73
C LYS A 283 -3.91 16.58 -7.76
N ASP A 284 -3.31 16.40 -6.59
CA ASP A 284 -1.91 15.97 -6.52
C ASP A 284 -1.74 14.53 -7.01
N PHE A 285 -2.64 13.63 -6.64
CA PHE A 285 -2.61 12.24 -7.08
C PHE A 285 -2.74 12.11 -8.61
N ARG A 286 -3.69 12.82 -9.24
CA ARG A 286 -3.80 12.85 -10.71
C ARG A 286 -2.53 13.39 -11.37
N THR A 287 -1.94 14.44 -10.79
CA THR A 287 -0.65 14.99 -11.26
C THR A 287 0.47 13.95 -11.18
N GLN A 288 0.50 13.15 -10.11
CA GLN A 288 1.46 12.07 -9.96
C GLN A 288 1.24 10.95 -10.98
N LEU A 289 -0.01 10.57 -11.26
CA LEU A 289 -0.33 9.57 -12.30
C LEU A 289 0.12 10.03 -13.69
N GLN A 290 -0.09 11.31 -14.03
CA GLN A 290 0.43 11.89 -15.29
C GLN A 290 1.96 11.78 -15.37
N ARG A 291 2.66 12.15 -14.30
CA ARG A 291 4.12 12.05 -14.22
C ARG A 291 4.60 10.61 -14.31
N LEU A 292 3.94 9.69 -13.61
CA LEU A 292 4.25 8.26 -13.66
C LEU A 292 4.10 7.72 -15.08
N ALA A 293 2.98 8.00 -15.74
CA ALA A 293 2.72 7.53 -17.10
C ALA A 293 3.68 8.13 -18.15
N SER A 294 4.20 9.35 -17.92
CA SER A 294 5.23 9.93 -18.79
C SER A 294 6.61 9.27 -18.64
N ARG A 295 6.90 8.65 -17.49
CA ARG A 295 8.21 8.08 -17.15
C ARG A 295 8.28 6.57 -17.27
N PHE A 296 7.17 5.88 -16.99
CA PHE A 296 7.08 4.44 -17.07
C PHE A 296 6.54 4.04 -18.45
N LYS A 297 7.33 3.25 -19.18
CA LYS A 297 7.03 2.89 -20.57
C LYS A 297 5.98 1.77 -20.70
N GLY A 298 5.74 1.02 -19.62
CA GLY A 298 4.78 -0.08 -19.61
C GLY A 298 3.33 0.37 -19.38
N PRO A 299 2.35 -0.52 -19.61
CA PRO A 299 0.96 -0.28 -19.25
C PRO A 299 0.78 -0.08 -17.73
N ILE A 300 -0.07 0.86 -17.35
CA ILE A 300 -0.45 1.16 -15.97
C ILE A 300 -1.95 0.88 -15.81
N LEU A 301 -2.30 0.10 -14.81
CA LEU A 301 -3.68 -0.15 -14.40
C LEU A 301 -3.94 0.51 -13.05
N LEU A 302 -4.90 1.42 -12.96
CA LEU A 302 -5.48 1.88 -11.69
C LEU A 302 -6.72 1.04 -11.40
N ILE A 303 -6.80 0.44 -10.22
CA ILE A 303 -7.95 -0.28 -9.72
C ILE A 303 -8.59 0.56 -8.62
N ASP A 304 -9.86 0.91 -8.82
CA ASP A 304 -10.70 1.61 -7.84
C ASP A 304 -11.93 0.76 -7.43
N SER A 305 -12.56 1.15 -6.32
CA SER A 305 -13.78 0.49 -5.85
C SER A 305 -15.02 1.19 -6.38
N GLY A 306 -15.71 0.54 -7.31
CA GLY A 306 -16.94 1.03 -7.92
C GLY A 306 -18.20 0.36 -7.39
N LYS A 307 -19.35 0.68 -8.01
CA LYS A 307 -20.60 -0.08 -7.85
C LYS A 307 -20.74 -1.14 -8.95
N THR A 308 -20.38 -0.78 -10.18
CA THR A 308 -20.42 -1.65 -11.36
C THR A 308 -19.06 -1.69 -12.02
N MET A 309 -18.71 -2.87 -12.57
CA MET A 309 -17.45 -3.03 -13.28
C MET A 309 -17.43 -2.17 -14.55
N ARG A 310 -16.42 -1.31 -14.65
CA ARG A 310 -16.15 -0.46 -15.81
C ARG A 310 -14.66 -0.31 -15.96
N HIS A 311 -14.17 -0.23 -17.19
CA HIS A 311 -12.78 0.16 -17.44
C HIS A 311 -12.71 1.20 -18.54
N THR A 312 -11.83 2.19 -18.37
CA THR A 312 -11.62 3.29 -19.34
C THR A 312 -10.18 3.78 -19.36
N GLN A 313 -9.85 4.69 -20.27
CA GLN A 313 -8.55 5.36 -20.34
C GLN A 313 -8.73 6.86 -20.06
N PRO A 314 -8.99 7.24 -18.81
CA PRO A 314 -9.43 8.60 -18.46
C PRO A 314 -8.27 9.60 -18.34
N LEU A 315 -7.05 9.11 -18.11
CA LEU A 315 -5.89 9.97 -17.89
C LEU A 315 -5.54 10.73 -19.17
N ARG A 316 -5.39 12.05 -19.04
CA ARG A 316 -4.88 12.95 -20.09
C ARG A 316 -3.47 13.40 -19.74
N ASP A 317 -2.63 13.58 -20.74
CA ASP A 317 -1.30 14.20 -20.56
C ASP A 317 -1.40 15.73 -20.38
N ALA A 318 -0.25 16.40 -20.30
CA ALA A 318 -0.18 17.86 -20.16
C ALA A 318 -0.77 18.63 -21.36
N HIS A 319 -0.92 17.98 -22.52
CA HIS A 319 -1.50 18.54 -23.73
C HIS A 319 -2.98 18.16 -23.91
N GLY A 320 -3.57 17.46 -22.94
CA GLY A 320 -4.96 17.00 -23.02
C GLY A 320 -5.16 15.72 -23.83
N THR A 321 -4.09 15.05 -24.28
CA THR A 321 -4.19 13.82 -25.10
C THR A 321 -4.41 12.60 -24.20
N PRO A 322 -5.31 11.66 -24.58
CA PRO A 322 -5.45 10.38 -23.90
C PRO A 322 -4.13 9.62 -23.74
N VAL A 323 -3.80 9.24 -22.50
CA VAL A 323 -2.66 8.38 -22.20
C VAL A 323 -3.05 6.92 -22.44
N LYS A 324 -2.78 6.39 -23.64
CA LYS A 324 -3.19 5.04 -24.07
C LYS A 324 -2.62 3.89 -23.23
N SER A 325 -1.51 4.12 -22.54
CA SER A 325 -0.89 3.14 -21.64
C SER A 325 -1.58 3.08 -20.27
N PHE A 326 -2.46 4.01 -19.94
CA PHE A 326 -3.15 4.06 -18.65
C PHE A 326 -4.60 3.60 -18.79
N THR A 327 -4.98 2.62 -17.96
CA THR A 327 -6.35 2.12 -17.85
C THR A 327 -6.80 2.23 -16.40
N GLN A 328 -8.00 2.74 -16.16
CA GLN A 328 -8.71 2.65 -14.88
C GLN A 328 -9.70 1.48 -14.95
N LEU A 329 -9.78 0.68 -13.90
CA LEU A 329 -10.75 -0.40 -13.68
C LEU A 329 -11.47 -0.15 -12.35
N SER A 330 -12.77 0.15 -12.43
CA SER A 330 -13.66 0.19 -11.28
C SER A 330 -14.19 -1.22 -11.00
N SER A 331 -14.13 -1.67 -9.75
CA SER A 331 -14.66 -2.96 -9.32
C SER A 331 -16.19 -2.97 -9.19
N TYR A 332 -16.74 -4.17 -8.93
CA TYR A 332 -18.08 -4.28 -8.37
C TYR A 332 -18.12 -3.77 -6.93
N GLY A 333 -19.33 -3.42 -6.48
CA GLY A 333 -19.66 -3.10 -5.10
C GLY A 333 -21.13 -3.43 -4.83
N SER A 334 -21.62 -3.12 -3.63
CA SER A 334 -23.04 -3.28 -3.29
C SER A 334 -23.98 -2.58 -4.29
N PRO A 335 -25.11 -3.20 -4.68
CA PRO A 335 -25.67 -4.46 -4.17
C PRO A 335 -25.16 -5.74 -4.87
N THR A 336 -24.12 -5.65 -5.70
CA THR A 336 -23.61 -6.77 -6.51
C THR A 336 -22.51 -7.58 -5.82
N ALA A 337 -22.70 -7.95 -4.55
CA ALA A 337 -21.70 -8.67 -3.75
C ALA A 337 -21.42 -10.11 -4.19
N ASN A 338 -22.23 -10.69 -5.09
CA ASN A 338 -22.01 -12.01 -5.68
C ASN A 338 -21.13 -11.99 -6.95
N ARG A 339 -20.49 -10.86 -7.24
CA ARG A 339 -19.63 -10.69 -8.42
C ARG A 339 -18.24 -10.24 -8.03
N TRP A 340 -17.26 -10.63 -8.84
CA TRP A 340 -15.88 -10.20 -8.70
C TRP A 340 -15.25 -10.03 -10.08
N VAL A 341 -14.15 -9.28 -10.15
CA VAL A 341 -13.43 -9.05 -11.41
C VAL A 341 -12.20 -9.92 -11.46
N ARG A 342 -12.09 -10.77 -12.48
CA ARG A 342 -10.87 -11.49 -12.81
C ARG A 342 -10.00 -10.62 -13.69
N VAL A 343 -8.78 -10.33 -13.23
CA VAL A 343 -7.77 -9.63 -14.02
C VAL A 343 -6.74 -10.64 -14.50
N ARG A 344 -6.66 -10.82 -15.82
CA ARG A 344 -5.64 -11.66 -16.47
C ARG A 344 -4.50 -10.81 -16.98
N ILE A 345 -3.28 -11.23 -16.69
CA ILE A 345 -2.05 -10.62 -17.18
C ILE A 345 -1.37 -11.60 -18.12
N ASP A 346 -1.27 -11.24 -19.41
CA ASP A 346 -0.60 -12.06 -20.42
C ASP A 346 0.44 -11.25 -21.21
N PRO A 347 1.74 -11.38 -20.87
CA PRO A 347 2.83 -10.67 -21.54
C PRO A 347 2.99 -11.06 -23.03
N ARG A 348 2.36 -12.16 -23.46
CA ARG A 348 2.45 -12.69 -24.83
C ARG A 348 1.48 -11.99 -25.77
N THR A 349 0.60 -11.12 -25.27
CA THR A 349 -0.43 -10.44 -26.07
C THR A 349 -0.24 -8.93 -26.07
N ALA A 350 -0.80 -8.23 -27.06
CA ALA A 350 -0.63 -6.78 -27.19
C ALA A 350 -1.29 -5.98 -26.04
N GLN A 351 -2.39 -6.49 -25.49
CA GLN A 351 -3.05 -5.93 -24.32
C GLN A 351 -2.63 -6.72 -23.08
N LEU A 352 -1.76 -6.12 -22.25
CA LEU A 352 -1.22 -6.77 -21.07
C LEU A 352 -2.32 -7.16 -20.07
N PHE A 353 -3.27 -6.27 -19.82
CA PHE A 353 -4.37 -6.45 -18.87
C PHE A 353 -5.66 -6.82 -19.60
N ARG A 354 -6.34 -7.87 -19.14
CA ARG A 354 -7.68 -8.25 -19.59
C ARG A 354 -8.60 -8.44 -18.39
N PHE A 355 -9.84 -8.04 -18.54
CA PHE A 355 -10.81 -8.03 -17.44
C PHE A 355 -12.00 -8.93 -17.79
N GLU A 356 -12.39 -9.79 -16.86
CA GLU A 356 -13.54 -10.68 -16.99
C GLU A 356 -14.43 -10.53 -15.75
N SER A 357 -15.73 -10.35 -15.97
CA SER A 357 -16.72 -10.37 -14.88
C SER A 357 -17.05 -11.81 -14.53
N VAL A 358 -16.88 -12.18 -13.26
CA VAL A 358 -17.32 -13.48 -12.75
C VAL A 358 -18.52 -13.25 -11.83
N ALA A 359 -19.63 -13.96 -12.10
CA ALA A 359 -20.85 -13.88 -11.32
C ALA A 359 -21.19 -15.25 -10.73
N LEU A 360 -21.49 -15.26 -9.42
CA LEU A 360 -21.96 -16.47 -8.75
C LEU A 360 -23.49 -16.56 -8.86
N PRO A 361 -24.05 -17.77 -9.05
CA PRO A 361 -25.49 -17.99 -8.96
C PRO A 361 -26.04 -17.53 -7.61
N ALA A 362 -27.27 -17.02 -7.60
CA ALA A 362 -27.92 -16.47 -6.39
C ALA A 362 -28.09 -17.50 -5.24
N ASN A 363 -27.85 -18.80 -5.49
CA ASN A 363 -28.08 -19.90 -4.54
C ASN A 363 -26.81 -20.71 -4.21
N SER A 364 -25.61 -20.20 -4.48
CA SER A 364 -24.37 -20.88 -4.09
C SER A 364 -24.10 -20.67 -2.59
N ALA A 365 -24.95 -21.28 -1.75
CA ALA A 365 -24.57 -21.61 -0.38
C ALA A 365 -23.32 -22.51 -0.47
N ALA A 366 -22.28 -22.19 0.28
CA ALA A 366 -21.09 -23.02 0.37
C ALA A 366 -21.51 -24.46 0.67
N ALA A 367 -21.19 -25.40 -0.21
CA ALA A 367 -21.43 -26.81 0.04
C ALA A 367 -20.70 -27.20 1.35
N PRO A 368 -21.38 -27.83 2.32
CA PRO A 368 -20.68 -28.34 3.49
C PRO A 368 -19.64 -29.36 3.00
N ARG A 369 -18.39 -29.20 3.43
CA ARG A 369 -17.31 -30.17 3.20
C ARG A 369 -17.83 -31.54 3.66
N THR A 370 -18.04 -32.45 2.72
CA THR A 370 -18.27 -33.85 3.01
C THR A 370 -17.01 -34.40 3.68
N GLN A 371 -17.06 -34.55 5.01
CA GLN A 371 -16.10 -35.37 5.73
C GLN A 371 -16.23 -36.80 5.19
N ARG A 372 -15.22 -37.24 4.44
CA ARG A 372 -15.01 -38.65 4.14
C ARG A 372 -14.66 -39.34 5.46
N SER A 373 -15.66 -39.95 6.10
CA SER A 373 -15.51 -40.82 7.26
C SER A 373 -14.75 -42.08 6.85
N GLY A 374 -13.42 -42.07 7.01
CA GLY A 374 -12.62 -43.29 7.13
C GLY A 374 -12.63 -43.69 8.60
N GLY A 375 -13.34 -44.78 8.92
CA GLY A 375 -13.54 -45.24 10.28
C GLY A 375 -12.25 -45.68 10.95
N VAL A 376 -12.03 -45.20 12.18
CA VAL A 376 -11.25 -45.89 13.20
C VAL A 376 -12.02 -45.72 14.51
N THR A 377 -12.43 -46.85 15.08
CA THR A 377 -13.13 -46.99 16.36
C THR A 377 -12.28 -46.47 17.53
N PRO A 378 -12.84 -45.74 18.51
CA PRO A 378 -12.16 -45.50 19.77
C PRO A 378 -12.48 -46.62 20.77
N ALA A 379 -11.45 -47.31 21.24
CA ALA A 379 -11.52 -48.19 22.40
C ALA A 379 -11.55 -47.35 23.68
N ALA A 380 -12.47 -47.69 24.58
CA ALA A 380 -12.59 -47.13 25.92
C ALA A 380 -11.61 -47.80 26.89
N VAL A 381 -10.93 -47.02 27.74
CA VAL A 381 -10.30 -47.52 28.99
C VAL A 381 -10.34 -46.43 30.08
N VAL A 382 -11.23 -46.67 31.07
CA VAL A 382 -11.11 -46.60 32.55
C VAL A 382 -10.49 -45.36 33.26
N PRO A 383 -11.18 -44.79 34.29
CA PRO A 383 -10.63 -43.74 35.17
C PRO A 383 -10.01 -44.32 36.46
N PRO A 384 -9.12 -43.60 37.16
CA PRO A 384 -8.88 -43.84 38.59
C PRO A 384 -9.58 -42.81 39.49
N ASN A 385 -10.04 -43.33 40.63
CA ASN A 385 -10.82 -42.71 41.70
C ASN A 385 -9.98 -41.72 42.57
N PRO A 386 -10.62 -40.88 43.43
CA PRO A 386 -10.02 -39.76 44.15
C PRO A 386 -9.62 -40.10 45.60
N GLU A 387 -8.72 -39.29 46.21
CA GLU A 387 -8.69 -38.83 47.62
C GLU A 387 -7.35 -38.11 47.99
N PRO A 388 -7.19 -37.41 49.15
CA PRO A 388 -7.77 -36.10 49.45
C PRO A 388 -6.74 -35.06 49.97
N GLY A 389 -7.09 -33.77 49.86
CA GLY A 389 -6.73 -32.69 50.79
C GLY A 389 -5.25 -32.35 51.08
N ARG A 390 -4.79 -31.18 50.60
CA ARG A 390 -4.07 -30.21 51.44
C ARG A 390 -4.11 -28.80 50.83
N THR A 391 -4.37 -27.86 51.72
CA THR A 391 -4.60 -26.44 51.52
C THR A 391 -3.32 -25.63 51.25
N SER A 392 -3.56 -24.45 50.65
CA SER A 392 -2.86 -23.16 50.82
C SER A 392 -1.43 -23.00 50.29
N GLY A 393 -1.27 -22.06 49.34
CA GLY A 393 -0.06 -21.26 49.23
C GLY A 393 0.34 -20.86 47.80
N THR A 394 0.10 -19.58 47.48
CA THR A 394 0.90 -18.76 46.53
C THR A 394 0.74 -19.04 45.03
N THR A 395 -0.10 -18.23 44.36
CA THR A 395 -0.14 -18.11 42.89
C THR A 395 1.00 -17.22 42.39
N ALA A 396 1.96 -17.82 41.70
CA ALA A 396 2.82 -17.13 40.73
C ALA A 396 2.08 -17.02 39.39
N PRO A 397 2.20 -15.93 38.62
CA PRO A 397 1.53 -15.81 37.33
C PRO A 397 2.27 -16.58 36.23
N ALA A 398 1.50 -17.24 35.37
CA ALA A 398 1.97 -17.91 34.16
C ALA A 398 2.48 -16.87 33.11
N PRO A 399 3.45 -17.23 32.26
CA PRO A 399 3.96 -16.34 31.22
C PRO A 399 2.97 -16.30 30.04
N GLY A 400 2.48 -15.10 29.69
CA GLY A 400 1.63 -14.91 28.50
C GLY A 400 0.57 -13.79 28.57
N ALA A 401 0.47 -13.05 29.67
CA ALA A 401 -0.42 -11.89 29.73
C ALA A 401 0.26 -10.68 29.07
N MET A 402 -0.12 -10.37 27.83
CA MET A 402 0.12 -9.03 27.26
C MET A 402 -0.54 -7.99 28.18
N PRO A 403 0.12 -6.88 28.52
CA PRO A 403 -0.53 -5.81 29.27
C PRO A 403 -1.75 -5.34 28.46
N HIS A 404 -2.91 -5.17 29.11
CA HIS A 404 -4.06 -4.51 28.49
C HIS A 404 -3.59 -3.13 27.99
N ALA A 405 -3.33 -3.03 26.68
CA ALA A 405 -3.17 -1.74 26.04
C ALA A 405 -4.47 -0.98 26.28
N ALA A 406 -4.36 0.29 26.68
CA ALA A 406 -5.53 1.14 26.80
C ALA A 406 -6.27 1.14 25.45
N PRO A 407 -7.62 1.16 25.44
CA PRO A 407 -8.36 1.25 24.20
C PRO A 407 -7.85 2.48 23.43
N TYR A 408 -7.75 2.39 22.10
CA TYR A 408 -7.21 3.48 21.28
C TYR A 408 -7.87 4.84 21.56
N SER A 409 -9.16 4.85 21.89
CA SER A 409 -9.90 6.03 22.34
C SER A 409 -9.28 6.75 23.55
N ALA A 410 -8.53 6.05 24.41
CA ALA A 410 -7.81 6.63 25.54
C ALA A 410 -6.52 7.37 25.11
N LEU A 411 -5.94 7.04 23.96
CA LEU A 411 -4.78 7.75 23.39
C LEU A 411 -5.19 9.04 22.67
N TYR A 412 -6.48 9.18 22.35
CA TYR A 412 -7.05 10.29 21.60
C TYR A 412 -8.15 10.98 22.42
N PRO A 413 -7.82 11.95 23.29
CA PRO A 413 -8.82 12.63 24.09
C PRO A 413 -9.87 13.31 23.20
N ALA A 414 -11.13 13.22 23.61
CA ALA A 414 -12.26 13.81 22.89
C ALA A 414 -12.05 15.33 22.73
N SER A 415 -12.23 15.83 21.51
CA SER A 415 -12.27 17.27 21.23
C SER A 415 -13.56 17.89 21.78
N GLY A 416 -13.65 18.04 23.11
CA GLY A 416 -14.68 18.83 23.76
C GLY A 416 -14.37 20.33 23.61
N LEU A 417 -15.42 21.16 23.52
CA LEU A 417 -15.31 22.62 23.58
C LEU A 417 -14.47 23.04 24.80
N ALA A 418 -13.25 23.50 24.55
CA ALA A 418 -12.38 24.04 25.59
C ALA A 418 -12.77 25.50 25.85
N SER A 419 -13.58 25.72 26.89
CA SER A 419 -13.59 26.98 27.62
C SER A 419 -12.23 27.15 28.31
N GLY A 420 -11.38 28.01 27.74
CA GLY A 420 -10.32 28.74 28.43
C GLY A 420 -9.30 27.91 29.21
N ALA A 421 -8.34 27.28 28.52
CA ALA A 421 -6.97 27.12 29.00
C ALA A 421 -6.08 26.67 27.84
N SER A 422 -4.91 27.30 27.69
CA SER A 422 -3.90 26.99 26.67
C SER A 422 -3.41 25.54 26.82
N SER A 423 -3.97 24.61 26.05
CA SER A 423 -3.46 23.25 25.94
C SER A 423 -2.81 23.04 24.58
N VAL A 424 -1.50 22.79 24.61
CA VAL A 424 -0.71 22.35 23.46
C VAL A 424 -1.22 20.97 23.07
N SER A 425 -1.75 20.87 21.84
CA SER A 425 -2.07 19.58 21.23
C SER A 425 -0.77 18.78 21.05
N PRO A 426 -0.70 17.51 21.50
CA PRO A 426 0.47 16.69 21.23
C PRO A 426 0.41 16.24 19.76
N ASP A 427 1.13 16.95 18.89
CA ASP A 427 1.48 16.44 17.57
C ASP A 427 2.55 15.33 17.76
N PRO A 428 2.24 14.06 17.45
CA PRO A 428 3.21 12.97 17.57
C PRO A 428 4.40 13.08 16.59
N ASN A 429 4.41 14.09 15.70
CA ASN A 429 5.52 14.38 14.79
C ASN A 429 6.49 15.47 15.28
N GLN A 430 6.35 15.98 16.51
CA GLN A 430 7.35 16.88 17.10
C GLN A 430 8.61 16.12 17.52
N GLY A 431 9.49 15.87 16.54
CA GLY A 431 10.81 15.31 16.77
C GLY A 431 11.77 15.36 15.57
N VAL A 432 11.31 15.79 14.39
CA VAL A 432 12.15 15.86 13.19
C VAL A 432 12.59 17.30 12.95
N THR A 433 13.80 17.65 13.39
CA THR A 433 14.45 18.91 13.02
C THR A 433 14.74 18.94 11.51
N PRO A 434 14.42 20.01 10.77
CA PRO A 434 14.88 20.18 9.40
C PRO A 434 16.39 20.43 9.39
N ILE A 435 17.17 19.55 8.77
CA ILE A 435 18.56 19.86 8.40
C ILE A 435 18.51 20.63 7.07
N GLY A 436 18.63 21.96 7.17
CA GLY A 436 18.76 22.90 6.06
C GLY A 436 19.11 24.28 6.64
N PRO A 437 19.89 25.12 5.94
CA PRO A 437 20.47 26.31 6.55
C PRO A 437 19.38 27.30 6.94
N ALA A 438 19.31 27.60 8.24
CA ALA A 438 18.41 28.60 8.80
C ALA A 438 18.80 30.00 8.27
N ARG A 439 17.89 30.66 7.53
CA ARG A 439 17.99 32.09 7.29
C ARG A 439 17.63 32.82 8.59
N GLN A 440 18.57 33.59 9.12
CA GLN A 440 18.33 34.49 10.26
C GLN A 440 17.30 35.57 9.90
N PRO A 441 16.39 35.93 10.82
CA PRO A 441 15.51 37.07 10.66
C PRO A 441 16.28 38.35 11.05
N GLY A 442 16.69 39.12 10.04
CA GLY A 442 17.27 40.45 10.20
C GLY A 442 16.27 41.52 9.76
N ALA A 443 15.98 42.45 10.67
CA ALA A 443 15.11 43.60 10.49
C ALA A 443 15.56 44.55 9.37
N THR A 444 14.60 45.17 8.67
CA THR A 444 14.31 46.62 8.72
C THR A 444 13.20 46.95 7.72
N ALA A 445 12.15 47.61 8.21
CA ALA A 445 11.15 48.26 7.39
C ALA A 445 11.75 49.49 6.68
N HIS A 446 11.42 49.68 5.40
CA HIS A 446 11.50 51.00 4.77
C HIS A 446 10.22 51.29 3.96
N PRO A 447 9.76 52.55 3.97
CA PRO A 447 8.42 52.93 3.55
C PRO A 447 8.32 53.11 2.03
N ALA A 448 7.08 53.03 1.54
CA ALA A 448 6.70 53.35 0.18
C ALA A 448 7.09 54.79 -0.20
N ALA A 449 7.70 54.95 -1.37
CA ALA A 449 7.85 56.23 -2.05
C ALA A 449 6.98 56.23 -3.32
N HIS A 450 6.06 57.19 -3.38
CA HIS A 450 5.32 57.59 -4.57
C HIS A 450 6.17 58.51 -5.47
N SER A 451 6.09 58.31 -6.79
CA SER A 451 6.20 59.27 -7.92
C SER A 451 6.66 58.46 -9.16
N HIS A 452 6.01 58.46 -10.32
CA HIS A 452 5.23 59.46 -11.04
C HIS A 452 4.02 58.84 -11.76
#